data_AF-A0A954KYL0-F1
#
_entry.id   AF-A0A954KYL0-F1
#
_cell.length_a   1.000
_cell.length_b   1.000
_cell.length_c   1.000
_cell.angle_alpha   90.00
_cell.angle_beta   90.00
_cell.angle_gamma   90.00
#
_symmetry.space_group_name_H-M   'P 1'
#
loop_
_entity.id
_entity.type
_entity.pdbx_description
1 polymer ?
#
loop_
_entity_poly.entity_id
_entity_poly.type
_entity_poly.pdbx_seq_one_letter_code
_entity_poly.pdbx_strand_id
1 'polypeptide(L)'
;NAEAREAEKNLRLVHERIQRIQSDGIAGQYLMKADAPGSTTAELVECIGECSRHITELENLSRRQDRAQHRRQRLQILRDRFRSAQQAVNERRQEWCRLLESLGMEETVKVQEAFDWWQRIQETRELHTQWRNSAPEVEGLKRMFDGMRTRVEQLGVQVSPNSLANYSRPLEVLTGWKEKLKTHERDRLERERLAQEVDKFSRDAISEQHQVEAAELRRGAVLARAGVLSREELLQQLEWQKKRASLDSLLSAAQEQLNELALAEKELAIVEDDLVRFDPAAGRESIKLLELEQTEVEEKLNRHHEELGSLKQEIRLLETSRESQIRYFRKSHVATEIYRTAEEWFALQIEEEAVQKMRAKFEQENISGTLSTASAYLHRISSGRYHKIWAPLGEDFLCVDDEYSRTFRVEQLSGGTREQLFLALRFALVREFARRGIELPVVMDDLFVNFDEERTDAAVDCLIEIANEGQQVLFFTCHQHLAELFRRKQIEPLWLPGHKVAYDVHRPEDETSAFIGDDNLQARIDHVTDAAPDQTGPLSRRFFTADADELFDDDDAAGDSVAFAPGETGNNADRDPGNGSPVSSVLPRRKSS
;
A
#
# COMPACT_ATOMS: atom_id res chain seq x y z
N ASN A 1 2.90 -62.62 46.68
CA ASN A 1 3.69 -63.83 47.04
C ASN A 1 3.06 -64.67 48.15
N ALA A 2 2.46 -64.08 49.20
CA ALA A 2 1.80 -64.84 50.27
C ALA A 2 0.57 -65.63 49.78
N GLU A 3 -0.35 -64.99 49.06
CA GLU A 3 -1.58 -65.62 48.54
C GLU A 3 -1.31 -66.75 47.53
N ALA A 4 -0.24 -66.64 46.73
CA ALA A 4 0.15 -67.69 45.78
C ALA A 4 0.66 -68.96 46.49
N ARG A 5 1.39 -68.79 47.61
CA ARG A 5 1.85 -69.89 48.46
C ARG A 5 0.68 -70.55 49.20
N GLU A 6 -0.30 -69.75 49.62
CA GLU A 6 -1.51 -70.25 50.27
C GLU A 6 -2.42 -71.04 49.30
N ALA A 7 -2.59 -70.55 48.08
CA ALA A 7 -3.28 -71.27 47.02
C ALA A 7 -2.57 -72.58 46.63
N GLU A 8 -1.23 -72.60 46.63
CA GLU A 8 -0.45 -73.80 46.35
C GLU A 8 -0.51 -74.83 47.49
N LYS A 9 -0.55 -74.36 48.74
CA LYS A 9 -0.82 -75.21 49.91
C LYS A 9 -2.22 -75.83 49.85
N ASN A 10 -3.23 -75.05 49.47
CA ASN A 10 -4.60 -75.53 49.30
C ASN A 10 -4.73 -76.54 48.15
N LEU A 11 -4.01 -76.33 47.03
CA LEU A 11 -3.95 -77.29 45.93
C LEU A 11 -3.28 -78.61 46.32
N ARG A 12 -2.18 -78.56 47.09
CA ARG A 12 -1.54 -79.78 47.62
C ARG A 12 -2.49 -80.54 48.54
N LEU A 13 -3.20 -79.84 49.42
CA LEU A 13 -4.22 -80.43 50.30
C LEU A 13 -5.36 -81.10 49.52
N VAL A 14 -5.83 -80.49 48.43
CA VAL A 14 -6.85 -81.09 47.56
C VAL A 14 -6.29 -82.31 46.83
N HIS A 15 -5.05 -82.24 46.32
CA HIS A 15 -4.40 -83.36 45.62
C HIS A 15 -4.15 -84.55 46.56
N GLU A 16 -3.67 -84.31 47.78
CA GLU A 16 -3.53 -85.34 48.81
C GLU A 16 -4.89 -85.95 49.19
N ARG A 17 -5.97 -85.17 49.19
CA ARG A 17 -7.31 -85.68 49.51
C ARG A 17 -7.90 -86.53 48.38
N ILE A 18 -7.66 -86.16 47.12
CA ILE A 18 -8.01 -86.99 45.95
C ILE A 18 -7.18 -88.28 45.94
N GLN A 19 -5.87 -88.19 46.22
CA GLN A 19 -5.01 -89.38 46.33
C GLN A 19 -5.45 -90.28 47.48
N ARG A 20 -5.85 -89.74 48.64
CA ARG A 20 -6.42 -90.53 49.74
C ARG A 20 -7.71 -91.23 49.34
N ILE A 21 -8.63 -90.56 48.64
CA ILE A 21 -9.88 -91.17 48.14
C ILE A 21 -9.60 -92.24 47.07
N GLN A 22 -8.51 -92.12 46.31
CA GLN A 22 -8.06 -93.14 45.35
C GLN A 22 -7.29 -94.30 46.01
N SER A 23 -6.55 -94.05 47.09
CA SER A 23 -5.74 -95.06 47.81
C SER A 23 -6.53 -95.81 48.87
N ASP A 24 -7.47 -95.14 49.52
CA ASP A 24 -8.54 -95.79 50.27
C ASP A 24 -9.37 -96.51 49.21
N GLY A 25 -9.12 -97.81 49.03
CA GLY A 25 -9.79 -98.66 48.05
C GLY A 25 -11.28 -98.80 48.36
N ILE A 26 -12.05 -97.73 48.18
CA ILE A 26 -13.50 -97.65 48.33
C ILE A 26 -14.16 -98.60 47.34
N ALA A 27 -13.58 -98.77 46.14
CA ALA A 27 -14.00 -99.82 45.22
C ALA A 27 -13.99 -101.22 45.88
N GLY A 28 -12.97 -101.55 46.68
CA GLY A 28 -12.83 -102.83 47.37
C GLY A 28 -13.76 -103.03 48.57
N GLN A 29 -14.06 -101.97 49.34
CA GLN A 29 -14.97 -102.05 50.49
C GLN A 29 -16.45 -102.12 50.09
N TYR A 30 -16.83 -101.49 48.97
CA TYR A 30 -18.22 -101.51 48.48
C TYR A 30 -18.52 -102.73 47.58
N LEU A 31 -17.52 -103.26 46.84
CA LEU A 31 -17.65 -104.56 46.16
C LEU A 31 -17.88 -105.71 47.16
N MET A 32 -17.21 -105.70 48.31
CA MET A 32 -17.39 -106.71 49.37
C MET A 32 -18.78 -106.66 50.04
N LYS A 33 -19.50 -105.53 49.99
CA LYS A 33 -20.88 -105.41 50.49
C LYS A 33 -21.94 -105.79 49.45
N ALA A 34 -21.64 -105.68 48.16
CA ALA A 34 -22.56 -106.03 47.08
C ALA A 34 -22.59 -107.54 46.75
N ASP A 35 -21.53 -108.29 47.04
CA ASP A 35 -21.42 -109.73 46.76
C ASP A 35 -21.76 -110.65 47.96
N ALA A 36 -22.26 -110.11 49.07
CA ALA A 36 -22.72 -110.94 50.19
C ALA A 36 -24.10 -111.56 49.87
N PRO A 37 -24.28 -112.90 49.96
CA PRO A 37 -25.57 -113.55 49.68
C PRO A 37 -26.57 -113.19 50.78
N GLY A 38 -27.33 -112.11 50.57
CA GLY A 38 -28.33 -111.60 51.52
C GLY A 38 -28.53 -110.08 51.56
N SER A 39 -27.83 -109.27 50.74
CA SER A 39 -27.97 -107.80 50.75
C SER A 39 -29.39 -107.35 50.36
N THR A 40 -30.02 -106.51 51.17
CA THR A 40 -31.36 -105.98 50.87
C THR A 40 -31.28 -104.85 49.83
N THR A 41 -32.32 -104.71 48.99
CA THR A 41 -32.39 -103.67 47.95
C THR A 41 -32.17 -102.25 48.49
N ALA A 42 -32.44 -102.00 49.78
CA ALA A 42 -32.19 -100.73 50.45
C ALA A 42 -30.69 -100.42 50.62
N GLU A 43 -29.86 -101.41 50.94
CA GLU A 43 -28.42 -101.23 51.19
C GLU A 43 -27.65 -100.95 49.89
N LEU A 44 -28.09 -101.54 48.78
CA LEU A 44 -27.54 -101.26 47.44
C LEU A 44 -27.92 -99.85 46.96
N VAL A 45 -29.14 -99.38 47.24
CA VAL A 45 -29.57 -98.02 46.91
C VAL A 45 -28.80 -96.97 47.74
N GLU A 46 -28.52 -97.27 49.01
CA GLU A 46 -27.70 -96.39 49.86
C GLU A 46 -26.25 -96.30 49.37
N CYS A 47 -25.63 -97.44 48.99
CA CYS A 47 -24.29 -97.46 48.40
C CYS A 47 -24.21 -96.70 47.06
N ILE A 48 -25.23 -96.82 46.19
CA ILE A 48 -25.32 -96.04 44.95
C ILE A 48 -25.47 -94.55 45.26
N GLY A 49 -26.27 -94.20 46.28
CA GLY A 49 -26.43 -92.83 46.76
C GLY A 49 -25.10 -92.23 47.25
N GLU A 50 -24.33 -92.97 48.04
CA GLU A 50 -23.00 -92.55 48.51
C GLU A 50 -21.99 -92.43 47.37
N CYS A 51 -21.96 -93.39 46.44
CA CYS A 51 -21.11 -93.30 45.25
C CYS A 51 -21.46 -92.08 44.38
N SER A 52 -22.75 -91.77 44.21
CA SER A 52 -23.19 -90.59 43.45
C SER A 52 -22.78 -89.27 44.12
N ARG A 53 -22.81 -89.21 45.46
CA ARG A 53 -22.30 -88.05 46.21
C ARG A 53 -20.80 -87.89 46.05
N HIS A 54 -20.03 -88.99 46.11
CA HIS A 54 -18.59 -88.92 45.89
C HIS A 54 -18.21 -88.55 44.45
N ILE A 55 -18.95 -89.03 43.45
CA ILE A 55 -18.75 -88.62 42.05
C ILE A 55 -19.00 -87.11 41.91
N THR A 56 -20.10 -86.58 42.47
CA THR A 56 -20.39 -85.14 42.40
C THR A 56 -19.37 -84.28 43.16
N GLU A 57 -18.82 -84.77 44.28
CA GLU A 57 -17.71 -84.12 44.97
C GLU A 57 -16.42 -84.11 44.13
N LEU A 58 -16.07 -85.23 43.50
CA LEU A 58 -14.91 -85.33 42.62
C LEU A 58 -15.05 -84.45 41.37
N GLU A 59 -16.24 -84.38 40.77
CA GLU A 59 -16.53 -83.47 39.66
C GLU A 59 -16.36 -81.99 40.07
N ASN A 60 -16.84 -81.63 41.26
CA ASN A 60 -16.69 -80.28 41.80
C ASN A 60 -15.22 -79.93 42.08
N LEU A 61 -14.43 -80.89 42.58
CA LEU A 61 -12.99 -80.71 42.79
C LEU A 61 -12.23 -80.59 41.46
N SER A 62 -12.56 -81.41 40.46
CA SER A 62 -11.98 -81.31 39.11
C SER A 62 -12.23 -79.92 38.51
N ARG A 63 -13.48 -79.43 38.55
CA ARG A 63 -13.82 -78.09 38.05
C ARG A 63 -13.06 -76.98 38.79
N ARG A 64 -12.80 -77.13 40.09
CA ARG A 64 -11.98 -76.17 40.87
C ARG A 64 -10.51 -76.22 40.45
N GLN A 65 -9.97 -77.40 40.17
CA GLN A 65 -8.61 -77.59 39.68
C GLN A 65 -8.41 -76.94 38.30
N ASP A 66 -9.35 -77.14 37.37
CA ASP A 66 -9.29 -76.54 36.03
C ASP A 66 -9.32 -75.00 36.11
N ARG A 67 -10.21 -74.44 36.93
CA ARG A 67 -10.25 -72.99 37.19
C ARG A 67 -8.94 -72.45 37.78
N ALA A 68 -8.31 -73.21 38.68
CA ALA A 68 -7.02 -72.83 39.27
C ALA A 68 -5.88 -72.89 38.25
N GLN A 69 -5.87 -73.89 37.36
CA GLN A 69 -4.91 -74.01 36.26
C GLN A 69 -5.04 -72.84 35.27
N HIS A 70 -6.26 -72.49 34.85
CA HIS A 70 -6.47 -71.33 33.97
C HIS A 70 -6.01 -70.01 34.61
N ARG A 71 -6.26 -69.81 35.91
CA ARG A 71 -5.75 -68.62 36.64
C ARG A 71 -4.22 -68.58 36.68
N ARG A 72 -3.55 -69.72 36.87
CA ARG A 72 -2.08 -69.82 36.84
C ARG A 72 -1.51 -69.48 35.46
N GLN A 73 -2.10 -70.02 34.39
CA GLN A 73 -1.70 -69.70 33.02
C GLN A 73 -1.84 -68.20 32.74
N ARG A 74 -2.96 -67.59 33.15
CA ARG A 74 -3.18 -66.14 32.99
C ARG A 74 -2.18 -65.30 33.78
N LEU A 75 -1.85 -65.70 35.01
CA LEU A 75 -0.83 -65.03 35.83
C LEU A 75 0.56 -65.13 35.20
N GLN A 76 0.90 -66.28 34.61
CA GLN A 76 2.18 -66.46 33.92
C GLN A 76 2.29 -65.51 32.72
N ILE A 77 1.27 -65.44 31.87
CA ILE A 77 1.23 -64.51 30.73
C ILE A 77 1.40 -63.06 31.17
N LEU A 78 0.70 -62.64 32.24
CA LEU A 78 0.83 -61.28 32.76
C LEU A 78 2.22 -61.00 33.32
N ARG A 79 2.84 -61.97 33.99
CA ARG A 79 4.19 -61.83 34.54
C ARG A 79 5.24 -61.73 33.44
N ASP A 80 5.08 -62.51 32.37
CA ASP A 80 5.97 -62.45 31.22
C ASP A 80 5.83 -61.10 30.49
N ARG A 81 4.60 -60.60 30.30
CA ARG A 81 4.37 -59.25 29.74
C ARG A 81 4.99 -58.15 30.59
N PHE A 82 4.84 -58.21 31.92
CA PHE A 82 5.45 -57.24 32.82
C PHE A 82 6.98 -57.26 32.73
N ARG A 83 7.58 -58.46 32.69
CA ARG A 83 9.03 -58.62 32.53
C ARG A 83 9.52 -58.04 31.20
N SER A 84 8.82 -58.31 30.09
CA SER A 84 9.18 -57.75 28.78
C SER A 84 9.06 -56.22 28.75
N ALA A 85 8.00 -55.65 29.32
CA ALA A 85 7.85 -54.20 29.42
C ALA A 85 8.97 -53.56 30.27
N GLN A 86 9.35 -54.20 31.38
CA GLN A 86 10.43 -53.73 32.23
C GLN A 86 11.80 -53.80 31.53
N GLN A 87 12.06 -54.84 30.73
CA GLN A 87 13.25 -54.94 29.89
C GLN A 87 13.28 -53.83 28.84
N ALA A 88 12.18 -53.61 28.12
CA ALA A 88 12.08 -52.56 27.11
C ALA A 88 12.36 -51.17 27.69
N VAL A 89 11.82 -50.85 28.87
CA VAL A 89 12.10 -49.57 29.54
C VAL A 89 13.58 -49.42 29.89
N ASN A 90 14.22 -50.47 30.38
CA ASN A 90 15.65 -50.44 30.70
C ASN A 90 16.52 -50.28 29.45
N GLU A 91 16.20 -50.98 28.36
CA GLU A 91 16.88 -50.84 27.07
C GLU A 91 16.77 -49.41 26.54
N ARG A 92 15.55 -48.83 26.52
CA ARG A 92 15.33 -47.45 26.08
C ARG A 92 16.06 -46.43 26.96
N ARG A 93 16.11 -46.67 28.27
CA ARG A 93 16.88 -45.82 29.19
C ARG A 93 18.37 -45.87 28.88
N GLN A 94 18.93 -47.04 28.58
CA GLN A 94 20.33 -47.16 28.18
C GLN A 94 20.63 -46.48 26.84
N GLU A 95 19.74 -46.61 25.85
CA GLU A 95 19.85 -45.89 24.58
C GLU A 95 19.86 -44.37 24.79
N TRP A 96 18.97 -43.87 25.65
CA TRP A 96 18.90 -42.45 26.01
C TRP A 96 20.19 -41.95 26.66
N CYS A 97 20.73 -42.68 27.66
CA CYS A 97 21.99 -42.29 28.29
C CYS A 97 23.16 -42.27 27.30
N ARG A 98 23.27 -43.26 26.40
CA ARG A 98 24.30 -43.25 25.34
C ARG A 98 24.17 -42.06 24.39
N LEU A 99 22.94 -41.67 24.05
CA LEU A 99 22.68 -40.49 23.22
C LEU A 99 23.15 -39.22 23.94
N LEU A 100 22.85 -39.07 25.22
CA LEU A 100 23.30 -37.93 26.02
C LEU A 100 24.83 -37.85 26.13
N GLU A 101 25.51 -38.98 26.35
CA GLU A 101 26.98 -39.05 26.34
C GLU A 101 27.56 -38.63 24.98
N SER A 102 26.97 -39.07 23.87
CA SER A 102 27.43 -38.69 22.52
C SER A 102 27.30 -37.19 22.23
N LEU A 103 26.39 -36.51 22.94
CA LEU A 103 26.17 -35.07 22.87
C LEU A 103 26.98 -34.30 23.92
N GLY A 104 27.79 -34.99 24.74
CA GLY A 104 28.61 -34.37 25.80
C GLY A 104 27.80 -33.92 27.02
N MET A 105 26.61 -34.48 27.24
CA MET A 105 25.74 -34.15 28.37
C MET A 105 25.83 -35.20 29.49
N GLU A 106 25.47 -34.81 30.72
CA GLU A 106 25.40 -35.73 31.86
C GLU A 106 24.27 -36.76 31.69
N GLU A 107 24.42 -37.97 32.24
CA GLU A 107 23.49 -39.11 32.10
C GLU A 107 22.06 -38.84 32.62
N THR A 108 21.86 -37.75 33.38
CA THR A 108 20.56 -37.32 33.92
C THR A 108 20.29 -35.85 33.63
N VAL A 109 19.83 -35.56 32.41
CA VAL A 109 19.30 -34.22 32.08
C VAL A 109 17.85 -34.11 32.57
N LYS A 110 17.52 -33.03 33.28
CA LYS A 110 16.12 -32.75 33.62
C LYS A 110 15.35 -32.48 32.33
N VAL A 111 14.13 -33.03 32.23
CA VAL A 111 13.29 -32.88 31.02
C VAL A 111 13.15 -31.41 30.59
N GLN A 112 13.01 -30.48 31.54
CA GLN A 112 12.95 -29.04 31.27
C GLN A 112 14.22 -28.51 30.59
N GLU A 113 15.40 -28.85 31.11
CA GLU A 113 16.68 -28.42 30.54
C GLU A 113 16.87 -28.97 29.12
N ALA A 114 16.48 -30.22 28.87
CA ALA A 114 16.54 -30.81 27.53
C ALA A 114 15.63 -30.07 26.51
N PHE A 115 14.42 -29.66 26.94
CA PHE A 115 13.53 -28.85 26.11
C PHE A 115 14.08 -27.45 25.84
N ASP A 116 14.68 -26.80 26.84
CA ASP A 116 15.32 -25.49 26.67
C ASP A 116 16.49 -25.56 25.66
N TRP A 117 17.30 -26.62 25.72
CA TRP A 117 18.37 -26.86 24.75
C TRP A 117 17.83 -27.10 23.34
N TRP A 118 16.78 -27.91 23.20
CA TRP A 118 16.14 -28.13 21.91
C TRP A 118 15.60 -26.82 21.33
N GLN A 119 14.94 -26.00 22.15
CA GLN A 119 14.42 -24.70 21.72
C GLN A 119 15.54 -23.78 21.24
N ARG A 120 16.65 -23.67 21.98
CA ARG A 120 17.83 -22.88 21.55
C ARG A 120 18.44 -23.37 20.23
N ILE A 121 18.47 -24.68 20.01
CA ILE A 121 18.96 -25.25 18.75
C ILE A 121 18.02 -24.88 17.59
N GLN A 122 16.70 -24.89 17.82
CA GLN A 122 15.74 -24.44 16.80
C GLN A 122 15.88 -22.96 16.50
N GLU A 123 15.96 -22.11 17.53
CA GLU A 123 16.19 -20.66 17.38
C GLU A 123 17.48 -20.39 16.58
N THR A 124 18.56 -21.11 16.89
CA THR A 124 19.84 -20.97 16.17
C THR A 124 19.71 -21.40 14.70
N ARG A 125 18.97 -22.47 14.41
CA ARG A 125 18.71 -22.93 13.03
C ARG A 125 17.86 -21.92 12.26
N GLU A 126 16.88 -21.33 12.91
CA GLU A 126 16.02 -20.31 12.31
C GLU A 126 16.85 -19.06 11.97
N LEU A 127 17.66 -18.56 12.90
CA LEU A 127 18.60 -17.46 12.66
C LEU A 127 19.60 -17.78 11.54
N HIS A 128 20.14 -19.00 11.51
CA HIS A 128 21.05 -19.42 10.43
C HIS A 128 20.34 -19.43 9.07
N THR A 129 19.09 -19.87 9.03
CA THR A 129 18.27 -19.88 7.81
C THR A 129 17.96 -18.45 7.34
N GLN A 130 17.60 -17.56 8.27
CA GLN A 130 17.40 -16.13 7.98
C GLN A 130 18.68 -15.46 7.44
N TRP A 131 19.84 -15.74 8.05
CA TRP A 131 21.12 -15.26 7.55
C TRP A 131 21.44 -15.80 6.15
N ARG A 132 21.20 -17.09 5.92
CA ARG A 132 21.44 -17.72 4.62
C ARG A 132 20.52 -17.17 3.52
N ASN A 133 19.29 -16.83 3.88
CA ASN A 133 18.31 -16.25 2.95
C ASN A 133 18.58 -14.76 2.67
N SER A 134 19.14 -14.01 3.63
CA SER A 134 19.53 -12.60 3.44
C SER A 134 20.92 -12.43 2.82
N ALA A 135 21.79 -13.44 2.88
CA ALA A 135 23.12 -13.38 2.29
C ALA A 135 23.15 -13.06 0.78
N PRO A 136 22.27 -13.63 -0.09
CA PRO A 136 22.17 -13.24 -1.49
C PRO A 136 21.77 -11.78 -1.69
N GLU A 137 20.90 -11.25 -0.83
CA GLU A 137 20.45 -9.86 -0.89
C GLU A 137 21.60 -8.91 -0.52
N VAL A 138 22.32 -9.20 0.56
CA VAL A 138 23.52 -8.44 0.96
C VAL A 138 24.59 -8.48 -0.14
N GLU A 139 24.81 -9.65 -0.75
CA GLU A 139 25.75 -9.81 -1.85
C GLU A 139 25.28 -9.05 -3.11
N GLY A 140 23.97 -9.06 -3.40
CA GLY A 140 23.36 -8.26 -4.45
C GLY A 140 23.57 -6.76 -4.24
N LEU A 141 23.30 -6.26 -3.02
CA LEU A 141 23.53 -4.87 -2.64
C LEU A 141 25.00 -4.47 -2.75
N LYS A 142 25.93 -5.34 -2.34
CA LYS A 142 27.38 -5.11 -2.53
C LYS A 142 27.73 -4.97 -4.01
N ARG A 143 27.28 -5.89 -4.86
CA ARG A 143 27.51 -5.82 -6.32
C ARG A 143 26.93 -4.54 -6.93
N MET A 144 25.74 -4.13 -6.51
CA MET A 144 25.13 -2.88 -6.96
C MET A 144 25.97 -1.67 -6.52
N PHE A 145 26.42 -1.64 -5.27
CA PHE A 145 27.26 -0.56 -4.75
C PHE A 145 28.61 -0.50 -5.47
N ASP A 146 29.25 -1.64 -5.72
CA ASP A 146 30.47 -1.73 -6.50
C ASP A 146 30.27 -1.28 -7.94
N GLY A 147 29.17 -1.69 -8.59
CA GLY A 147 28.82 -1.23 -9.93
C GLY A 147 28.61 0.29 -10.01
N MET A 148 27.92 0.86 -9.03
CA MET A 148 27.75 2.31 -8.90
C MET A 148 29.11 3.00 -8.71
N ARG A 149 29.96 2.47 -7.81
CA ARG A 149 31.30 3.01 -7.54
C ARG A 149 32.14 3.05 -8.82
N THR A 150 32.22 1.95 -9.56
CA THR A 150 32.97 1.88 -10.82
C THR A 150 32.43 2.86 -11.86
N ARG A 151 31.11 3.04 -11.93
CA ARG A 151 30.50 3.98 -12.88
C ARG A 151 30.77 5.44 -12.51
N VAL A 152 30.74 5.77 -11.21
CA VAL A 152 31.14 7.10 -10.71
C VAL A 152 32.62 7.35 -10.99
N GLU A 153 33.48 6.34 -10.79
CA GLU A 153 34.90 6.47 -11.12
C GLU A 153 35.13 6.73 -12.62
N GLN A 154 34.49 5.95 -13.50
CA GLN A 154 34.56 6.14 -14.96
C GLN A 154 34.11 7.54 -15.40
N LEU A 155 32.97 8.01 -14.87
CA LEU A 155 32.48 9.36 -15.13
C LEU A 155 33.44 10.43 -14.58
N GLY A 156 34.06 10.17 -13.43
CA GLY A 156 34.96 11.12 -12.80
C GLY A 156 36.22 11.36 -13.62
N VAL A 157 36.78 10.29 -14.18
CA VAL A 157 37.92 10.37 -15.10
C VAL A 157 37.56 11.16 -16.36
N GLN A 158 36.34 11.01 -16.89
CA GLN A 158 35.88 11.76 -18.07
C GLN A 158 35.65 13.25 -17.79
N VAL A 159 35.00 13.56 -16.66
CA VAL A 159 34.61 14.94 -16.30
C VAL A 159 35.81 15.74 -15.80
N SER A 160 36.75 15.10 -15.11
CA SER A 160 37.95 15.77 -14.59
C SER A 160 39.12 14.79 -14.51
N PRO A 161 39.91 14.67 -15.59
CA PRO A 161 41.04 13.73 -15.67
C PRO A 161 42.09 13.87 -14.57
N ASN A 162 42.18 15.04 -13.93
CA ASN A 162 43.14 15.34 -12.85
C ASN A 162 42.48 15.47 -11.46
N SER A 163 41.29 14.91 -11.25
CA SER A 163 40.61 15.00 -9.95
C SER A 163 41.20 14.03 -8.93
N LEU A 164 41.61 14.54 -7.76
CA LEU A 164 42.01 13.75 -6.58
C LEU A 164 40.78 13.25 -5.78
N ALA A 165 39.65 13.01 -6.43
CA ALA A 165 38.43 12.62 -5.77
C ALA A 165 38.54 11.20 -5.19
N ASN A 166 38.07 11.01 -3.96
CA ASN A 166 38.06 9.70 -3.33
C ASN A 166 36.84 8.88 -3.78
N TYR A 167 37.01 8.07 -4.83
CA TYR A 167 35.93 7.24 -5.39
C TYR A 167 35.48 6.10 -4.48
N SER A 168 36.17 5.81 -3.36
CA SER A 168 35.66 4.85 -2.36
C SER A 168 34.36 5.31 -1.69
N ARG A 169 34.05 6.62 -1.77
CA ARG A 169 32.80 7.22 -1.28
C ARG A 169 32.01 7.85 -2.43
N PRO A 170 31.38 7.03 -3.30
CA PRO A 170 30.74 7.53 -4.53
C PRO A 170 29.64 8.57 -4.29
N LEU A 171 28.91 8.50 -3.17
CA LEU A 171 27.85 9.45 -2.85
C LEU A 171 28.38 10.87 -2.58
N GLU A 172 29.52 10.99 -1.87
CA GLU A 172 30.17 12.29 -1.61
C GLU A 172 30.68 12.93 -2.90
N VAL A 173 31.16 12.11 -3.84
CA VAL A 173 31.57 12.60 -5.17
C VAL A 173 30.37 13.12 -5.97
N LEU A 174 29.26 12.37 -5.95
CA LEU A 174 28.03 12.76 -6.64
C LEU A 174 27.40 14.04 -6.07
N THR A 175 27.41 14.21 -4.74
CA THR A 175 26.91 15.45 -4.13
C THR A 175 27.78 16.65 -4.53
N GLY A 176 29.11 16.48 -4.53
CA GLY A 176 30.03 17.52 -5.00
C GLY A 176 29.82 17.88 -6.49
N TRP A 177 29.55 16.89 -7.35
CA TRP A 177 29.22 17.17 -8.75
C TRP A 177 27.87 17.87 -8.92
N LYS A 178 26.85 17.49 -8.13
CA LYS A 178 25.54 18.15 -8.14
C LYS A 178 25.66 19.63 -7.77
N GLU A 179 26.47 19.97 -6.78
CA GLU A 179 26.74 21.36 -6.42
C GLU A 179 27.44 22.12 -7.55
N LYS A 180 28.48 21.52 -8.16
CA LYS A 180 29.17 22.12 -9.32
C LYS A 180 28.23 22.33 -10.52
N LEU A 181 27.28 21.43 -10.73
CA LEU A 181 26.33 21.52 -11.84
C LEU A 181 25.35 22.68 -11.62
N LYS A 182 24.87 22.87 -10.38
CA LYS A 182 24.08 24.06 -10.01
C LYS A 182 24.84 25.37 -10.21
N THR A 183 26.12 25.42 -9.85
CA THR A 183 26.93 26.63 -10.11
C THR A 183 27.12 26.87 -11.61
N HIS A 184 27.32 25.81 -12.40
CA HIS A 184 27.45 25.95 -13.85
C HIS A 184 26.17 26.40 -14.55
N GLU A 185 25.00 25.96 -14.10
CA GLU A 185 23.72 26.46 -14.61
C GLU A 185 23.54 27.95 -14.34
N ARG A 186 23.88 28.39 -13.11
CA ARG A 186 23.87 29.80 -12.75
C ARG A 186 24.84 30.62 -13.62
N ASP A 187 26.08 30.16 -13.77
CA ASP A 187 27.09 30.84 -14.59
C ASP A 187 26.66 30.92 -16.07
N ARG A 188 25.98 29.87 -16.57
CA ARG A 188 25.45 29.85 -17.94
C ARG A 188 24.34 30.88 -18.13
N LEU A 189 23.37 30.94 -17.22
CA LEU A 189 22.28 31.93 -17.28
C LEU A 189 22.83 33.36 -17.19
N GLU A 190 23.83 33.58 -16.35
CA GLU A 190 24.48 34.88 -16.21
C GLU A 190 25.24 35.27 -17.49
N ARG A 191 25.91 34.31 -18.15
CA ARG A 191 26.51 34.54 -19.48
C ARG A 191 25.47 34.84 -20.56
N GLU A 192 24.36 34.12 -20.59
CA GLU A 192 23.26 34.37 -21.56
C GLU A 192 22.66 35.77 -21.35
N ARG A 193 22.44 36.17 -20.09
CA ARG A 193 22.00 37.53 -19.76
C ARG A 193 23.01 38.59 -20.20
N LEU A 194 24.28 38.42 -19.86
CA LEU A 194 25.34 39.37 -20.25
C LEU A 194 25.47 39.47 -21.78
N ALA A 195 25.31 38.37 -22.52
CA ALA A 195 25.31 38.38 -23.97
C ALA A 195 24.13 39.21 -24.54
N GLN A 196 22.93 39.06 -23.97
CA GLN A 196 21.76 39.86 -24.35
C GLN A 196 21.96 41.35 -24.04
N GLU A 197 22.57 41.68 -22.89
CA GLU A 197 22.89 43.06 -22.53
C GLU A 197 23.91 43.68 -23.51
N VAL A 198 24.95 42.93 -23.89
CA VAL A 198 25.93 43.36 -24.91
C VAL A 198 25.25 43.60 -26.27
N ASP A 199 24.39 42.69 -26.72
CA ASP A 199 23.64 42.86 -27.97
C ASP A 199 22.76 44.11 -27.94
N LYS A 200 22.06 44.35 -26.82
CA LYS A 200 21.24 45.55 -26.65
C LYS A 200 22.09 46.83 -26.72
N PHE A 201 23.16 46.91 -25.93
CA PHE A 201 24.04 48.08 -25.92
C PHE A 201 24.70 48.31 -27.29
N SER A 202 25.01 47.26 -28.03
CA SER A 202 25.55 47.40 -29.39
C SER A 202 24.55 48.04 -30.36
N ARG A 203 23.26 47.67 -30.27
CA ARG A 203 22.18 48.27 -31.08
C ARG A 203 21.92 49.71 -30.69
N ASP A 204 21.88 49.99 -29.39
CA ASP A 204 21.71 51.34 -28.88
C ASP A 204 22.86 52.23 -29.36
N ALA A 205 24.11 51.78 -29.25
CA ALA A 205 25.29 52.51 -29.74
C ALA A 205 25.23 52.82 -31.26
N ILE A 206 24.80 51.85 -32.09
CA ILE A 206 24.61 52.07 -33.53
C ILE A 206 23.52 53.14 -33.79
N SER A 207 22.41 53.08 -33.05
CA SER A 207 21.32 54.05 -33.20
C SER A 207 21.74 55.47 -32.81
N GLU A 208 22.47 55.63 -31.70
CA GLU A 208 23.03 56.90 -31.25
C GLU A 208 24.04 57.45 -32.27
N GLN A 209 24.89 56.59 -32.83
CA GLN A 209 25.83 56.98 -33.89
C GLN A 209 25.09 57.52 -35.13
N HIS A 210 24.02 56.85 -35.58
CA HIS A 210 23.21 57.35 -36.69
C HIS A 210 22.48 58.67 -36.36
N GLN A 211 22.06 58.87 -35.12
CA GLN A 211 21.47 60.15 -34.70
C GLN A 211 22.49 61.29 -34.73
N VAL A 212 23.73 61.03 -34.29
CA VAL A 212 24.84 62.00 -34.39
C VAL A 212 25.13 62.33 -35.84
N GLU A 213 25.29 61.34 -36.72
CA GLU A 213 25.52 61.54 -38.16
C GLU A 213 24.40 62.38 -38.80
N ALA A 214 23.13 62.06 -38.47
CA ALA A 214 21.99 62.82 -38.98
C ALA A 214 21.97 64.27 -38.46
N ALA A 215 22.32 64.50 -37.19
CA ALA A 215 22.41 65.83 -36.61
C ALA A 215 23.54 66.66 -37.24
N GLU A 216 24.69 66.04 -37.51
CA GLU A 216 25.81 66.68 -38.21
C GLU A 216 25.44 67.07 -39.64
N LEU A 217 24.72 66.21 -40.35
CA LEU A 217 24.27 66.49 -41.72
C LEU A 217 23.23 67.62 -41.76
N ARG A 218 22.28 67.64 -40.81
CA ARG A 218 21.35 68.77 -40.63
C ARG A 218 22.08 70.07 -40.32
N ARG A 219 23.07 70.03 -39.41
CA ARG A 219 23.92 71.19 -39.08
C ARG A 219 24.64 71.69 -40.33
N GLY A 220 25.24 70.79 -41.11
CA GLY A 220 25.90 71.13 -42.38
C GLY A 220 24.94 71.78 -43.39
N ALA A 221 23.72 71.26 -43.52
CA ALA A 221 22.72 71.84 -44.42
C ALA A 221 22.28 73.26 -44.02
N VAL A 222 22.15 73.54 -42.71
CA VAL A 222 21.84 74.89 -42.21
C VAL A 222 22.98 75.87 -42.49
N LEU A 223 24.23 75.45 -42.24
CA LEU A 223 25.42 76.26 -42.53
C LEU A 223 25.57 76.55 -44.03
N ALA A 224 25.37 75.54 -44.88
CA ALA A 224 25.42 75.69 -46.33
C ALA A 224 24.34 76.64 -46.88
N ARG A 225 23.10 76.58 -46.35
CA ARG A 225 22.02 77.52 -46.72
C ARG A 225 22.34 78.96 -46.36
N ALA A 226 23.06 79.17 -45.26
CA ALA A 226 23.52 80.50 -44.87
C ALA A 226 24.76 80.96 -45.67
N GLY A 227 25.41 80.07 -46.43
CA GLY A 227 26.64 80.37 -47.17
C GLY A 227 27.88 80.47 -46.27
N VAL A 228 27.88 79.74 -45.15
CA VAL A 228 28.85 79.87 -44.07
C VAL A 228 29.46 78.51 -43.72
N LEU A 229 30.73 78.47 -43.29
CA LEU A 229 31.44 77.22 -43.00
C LEU A 229 31.40 76.84 -41.51
N SER A 230 31.19 77.81 -40.61
CA SER A 230 31.14 77.56 -39.16
C SER A 230 29.96 78.23 -38.45
N ARG A 231 29.61 77.71 -37.26
CA ARG A 231 28.59 78.33 -36.41
C ARG A 231 28.95 79.76 -35.99
N GLU A 232 30.23 80.03 -35.78
CA GLU A 232 30.72 81.35 -35.35
C GLU A 232 30.51 82.40 -36.42
N GLU A 233 30.87 82.08 -37.67
CA GLU A 233 30.61 82.94 -38.83
C GLU A 233 29.10 83.18 -39.04
N LEU A 234 28.24 82.19 -38.76
CA LEU A 234 26.79 82.33 -38.89
C LEU A 234 26.24 83.33 -37.88
N LEU A 235 26.72 83.25 -36.63
CA LEU A 235 26.36 84.20 -35.57
C LEU A 235 26.83 85.62 -35.92
N GLN A 236 28.04 85.77 -36.45
CA GLN A 236 28.53 87.07 -36.91
C GLN A 236 27.66 87.65 -38.04
N GLN A 237 27.30 86.87 -39.06
CA GLN A 237 26.39 87.35 -40.11
C GLN A 237 25.02 87.78 -39.58
N LEU A 238 24.46 87.05 -38.61
CA LEU A 238 23.22 87.41 -37.93
C LEU A 238 23.33 88.75 -37.21
N GLU A 239 24.45 89.03 -36.55
CA GLU A 239 24.72 90.34 -35.92
C GLU A 239 24.79 91.46 -36.95
N TRP A 240 25.49 91.25 -38.08
CA TRP A 240 25.54 92.23 -39.17
C TRP A 240 24.17 92.46 -39.81
N GLN A 241 23.35 91.42 -40.00
CA GLN A 241 21.98 91.57 -40.50
C GLN A 241 21.09 92.34 -39.52
N LYS A 242 21.16 92.05 -38.22
CA LYS A 242 20.43 92.82 -37.20
C LYS A 242 20.84 94.29 -37.23
N LYS A 243 22.15 94.56 -37.34
CA LYS A 243 22.68 95.92 -37.44
C LYS A 243 22.18 96.62 -38.71
N ARG A 244 22.18 95.94 -39.86
CA ARG A 244 21.62 96.47 -41.11
C ARG A 244 20.12 96.76 -40.98
N ALA A 245 19.33 95.84 -40.46
CA ALA A 245 17.88 96.04 -40.26
C ALA A 245 17.58 97.22 -39.33
N SER A 246 18.37 97.40 -38.26
CA SER A 246 18.25 98.57 -37.38
C SER A 246 18.59 99.87 -38.09
N LEU A 247 19.60 99.87 -38.98
CA LEU A 247 19.98 101.04 -39.77
C LEU A 247 18.94 101.36 -40.86
N ASP A 248 18.38 100.36 -41.53
CA ASP A 248 17.30 100.52 -42.51
C ASP A 248 16.03 101.06 -41.85
N SER A 249 15.67 100.57 -40.65
CA SER A 249 14.55 101.10 -39.87
C SER A 249 14.77 102.56 -39.47
N LEU A 250 15.98 102.93 -39.03
CA LEU A 250 16.32 104.32 -38.72
C LEU A 250 16.30 105.22 -39.97
N LEU A 251 16.76 104.71 -41.12
CA LEU A 251 16.69 105.42 -42.40
C LEU A 251 15.25 105.65 -42.84
N SER A 252 14.40 104.63 -42.76
CA SER A 252 12.98 104.73 -43.11
C SER A 252 12.25 105.71 -42.21
N ALA A 253 12.51 105.68 -40.89
CA ALA A 253 11.95 106.65 -39.95
C ALA A 253 12.42 108.08 -40.23
N ALA A 254 13.70 108.27 -40.55
CA ALA A 254 14.23 109.57 -40.93
C ALA A 254 13.65 110.08 -42.26
N GLN A 255 13.39 109.19 -43.23
CA GLN A 255 12.77 109.51 -44.51
C GLN A 255 11.27 109.82 -44.38
N GLU A 256 10.55 109.10 -43.52
CA GLU A 256 9.17 109.43 -43.15
C GLU A 256 9.10 110.79 -42.48
N GLN A 257 9.98 111.07 -41.50
CA GLN A 257 10.05 112.39 -40.86
C GLN A 257 10.39 113.51 -41.85
N LEU A 258 11.27 113.27 -42.82
CA LEU A 258 11.60 114.24 -43.85
C LEU A 258 10.42 114.49 -44.83
N ASN A 259 9.67 113.45 -45.17
CA ASN A 259 8.48 113.54 -46.01
C ASN A 259 7.30 114.18 -45.28
N GLU A 260 7.12 113.90 -43.98
CA GLU A 260 6.12 114.54 -43.12
C GLU A 260 6.38 116.03 -42.99
N LEU A 261 7.63 116.45 -42.77
CA LEU A 261 8.01 117.86 -42.71
C LEU A 261 7.89 118.58 -44.06
N ALA A 262 7.98 117.85 -45.19
CA ALA A 262 7.83 118.41 -46.53
C ALA A 262 6.37 118.55 -46.99
N LEU A 263 5.43 117.83 -46.37
CA LEU A 263 3.99 117.88 -46.65
C LEU A 263 3.20 118.73 -45.63
N ALA A 264 3.84 119.16 -44.53
CA ALA A 264 3.23 119.91 -43.44
C ALA A 264 3.24 121.45 -43.61
N GLU A 265 2.76 121.94 -44.76
CA GLU A 265 2.04 123.23 -44.79
C GLU A 265 0.75 123.09 -45.63
N LYS A 266 -0.33 122.66 -44.96
CA LYS A 266 -1.69 123.23 -45.01
C LYS A 266 -2.67 122.41 -44.16
N GLU A 267 -3.08 123.03 -43.06
CA GLU A 267 -4.30 122.90 -42.23
C GLU A 267 -5.24 121.67 -42.34
N LEU A 268 -5.53 121.07 -41.16
CA LEU A 268 -6.83 120.75 -40.50
C LEU A 268 -6.69 119.44 -39.68
N ALA A 269 -6.93 119.40 -38.35
CA ALA A 269 -8.24 119.23 -37.68
C ALA A 269 -8.92 117.90 -38.11
N ILE A 270 -9.31 116.90 -37.30
CA ILE A 270 -9.81 116.74 -35.91
C ILE A 270 -9.84 115.21 -35.63
N VAL A 271 -9.76 114.77 -34.36
CA VAL A 271 -10.56 113.61 -33.88
C VAL A 271 -11.19 113.94 -32.52
N GLU A 272 -12.36 114.59 -32.56
CA GLU A 272 -13.25 114.84 -31.43
C GLU A 272 -14.37 113.78 -31.37
N ASP A 273 -14.45 112.85 -32.33
CA ASP A 273 -15.55 111.88 -32.44
C ASP A 273 -15.42 110.68 -31.47
N ASP A 274 -14.20 110.38 -31.00
CA ASP A 274 -13.94 109.33 -30.01
C ASP A 274 -14.19 109.77 -28.56
N LEU A 275 -14.17 111.09 -28.29
CA LEU A 275 -14.47 111.63 -26.96
C LEU A 275 -15.97 111.78 -26.68
N VAL A 276 -16.80 111.94 -27.72
CA VAL A 276 -18.27 112.09 -27.55
C VAL A 276 -18.96 110.77 -27.20
N ARG A 277 -18.33 109.61 -27.50
CA ARG A 277 -18.88 108.27 -27.19
C ARG A 277 -18.41 107.68 -25.86
N PHE A 278 -17.53 108.36 -25.12
CA PHE A 278 -17.02 107.86 -23.85
C PHE A 278 -18.00 108.20 -22.71
N ASP A 279 -18.71 107.18 -22.21
CA ASP A 279 -19.53 107.30 -21.00
C ASP A 279 -18.71 106.89 -19.75
N PRO A 280 -18.26 107.85 -18.92
CA PRO A 280 -17.49 107.57 -17.72
C PRO A 280 -18.28 106.84 -16.63
N ALA A 281 -19.62 106.80 -16.69
CA ALA A 281 -20.43 106.05 -15.73
C ALA A 281 -20.42 104.55 -16.05
N ALA A 282 -20.65 104.17 -17.32
CA ALA A 282 -20.62 102.78 -17.78
C ALA A 282 -19.23 102.13 -17.62
N GLY A 283 -18.16 102.89 -17.86
CA GLY A 283 -16.78 102.41 -17.63
C GLY A 283 -16.48 102.15 -16.15
N ARG A 284 -16.98 103.00 -15.23
CA ARG A 284 -16.79 102.82 -13.78
C ARG A 284 -17.61 101.65 -13.23
N GLU A 285 -18.80 101.39 -13.75
CA GLU A 285 -19.58 100.21 -13.36
C GLU A 285 -18.91 98.90 -13.84
N SER A 286 -18.40 98.88 -15.07
CA SER A 286 -17.66 97.71 -15.59
C SER A 286 -16.39 97.42 -14.80
N ILE A 287 -15.64 98.46 -14.41
CA ILE A 287 -14.45 98.31 -13.56
C ILE A 287 -14.84 97.74 -12.19
N LYS A 288 -15.90 98.26 -11.55
CA LYS A 288 -16.37 97.73 -10.25
C LYS A 288 -16.84 96.28 -10.33
N LEU A 289 -17.51 95.89 -11.42
CA LEU A 289 -17.95 94.51 -11.65
C LEU A 289 -16.73 93.58 -11.80
N LEU A 290 -15.75 93.99 -12.60
CA LEU A 290 -14.51 93.23 -12.80
C LEU A 290 -13.66 93.15 -11.53
N GLU A 291 -13.62 94.21 -10.72
CA GLU A 291 -12.96 94.20 -9.40
C GLU A 291 -13.64 93.21 -8.45
N LEU A 292 -14.97 93.15 -8.42
CA LEU A 292 -15.73 92.17 -7.67
C LEU A 292 -15.46 90.73 -8.15
N GLU A 293 -15.50 90.49 -9.46
CA GLU A 293 -15.16 89.19 -10.05
C GLU A 293 -13.72 88.77 -9.72
N GLN A 294 -12.77 89.71 -9.78
CA GLN A 294 -11.38 89.46 -9.43
C GLN A 294 -11.27 89.02 -7.96
N THR A 295 -11.93 89.72 -7.04
CA THR A 295 -11.91 89.33 -5.62
C THR A 295 -12.54 87.95 -5.36
N GLU A 296 -13.64 87.61 -6.04
CA GLU A 296 -14.25 86.29 -5.90
C GLU A 296 -13.34 85.16 -6.43
N VAL A 297 -12.65 85.41 -7.54
CA VAL A 297 -11.70 84.44 -8.12
C VAL A 297 -10.48 84.28 -7.22
N GLU A 298 -9.96 85.37 -6.66
CA GLU A 298 -8.85 85.34 -5.70
C GLU A 298 -9.22 84.56 -4.42
N GLU A 299 -10.44 84.72 -3.91
CA GLU A 299 -10.91 83.92 -2.77
C GLU A 299 -11.03 82.42 -3.11
N LYS A 300 -11.58 82.08 -4.28
CA LYS A 300 -11.68 80.68 -4.73
C LYS A 300 -10.29 80.05 -4.90
N LEU A 301 -9.35 80.80 -5.46
CA LEU A 301 -7.96 80.35 -5.64
C LEU A 301 -7.29 80.08 -4.29
N ASN A 302 -7.48 80.95 -3.31
CA ASN A 302 -6.92 80.75 -1.98
C ASN A 302 -7.51 79.52 -1.27
N ARG A 303 -8.83 79.28 -1.37
CA ARG A 303 -9.45 78.06 -0.82
C ARG A 303 -8.87 76.80 -1.44
N HIS A 304 -8.72 76.76 -2.77
CA HIS A 304 -8.13 75.61 -3.43
C HIS A 304 -6.64 75.40 -3.08
N HIS A 305 -5.88 76.48 -2.84
CA HIS A 305 -4.51 76.35 -2.34
C HIS A 305 -4.45 75.76 -0.92
N GLU A 306 -5.37 76.14 -0.03
CA GLU A 306 -5.46 75.56 1.32
C GLU A 306 -5.85 74.07 1.27
N GLU A 307 -6.85 73.71 0.46
CA GLU A 307 -7.26 72.31 0.23
C GLU A 307 -6.13 71.46 -0.36
N LEU A 308 -5.39 72.00 -1.33
CA LEU A 308 -4.26 71.32 -1.93
C LEU A 308 -3.09 71.16 -0.95
N GLY A 309 -2.91 72.13 -0.05
CA GLY A 309 -1.96 72.05 1.06
C GLY A 309 -2.33 70.97 2.07
N SER A 310 -3.60 70.88 2.47
CA SER A 310 -4.09 69.87 3.41
C SER A 310 -3.99 68.45 2.82
N LEU A 311 -4.42 68.25 1.56
CA LEU A 311 -4.28 66.97 0.88
C LEU A 311 -2.81 66.53 0.74
N LYS A 312 -1.91 67.45 0.37
CA LYS A 312 -0.48 67.14 0.27
C LYS A 312 0.11 66.71 1.60
N GLN A 313 -0.32 67.32 2.70
CA GLN A 313 0.15 66.96 4.03
C GLN A 313 -0.40 65.61 4.48
N GLU A 314 -1.66 65.32 4.18
CA GLU A 314 -2.29 64.02 4.45
C GLU A 314 -1.60 62.88 3.68
N ILE A 315 -1.31 63.10 2.39
CA ILE A 315 -0.55 62.14 1.57
C ILE A 315 0.84 61.87 2.18
N ARG A 316 1.58 62.91 2.57
CA ARG A 316 2.90 62.72 3.21
C ARG A 316 2.79 61.95 4.52
N LEU A 317 1.78 62.23 5.34
CA LEU A 317 1.57 61.49 6.59
C LEU A 317 1.28 60.01 6.32
N LEU A 318 0.49 59.68 5.30
CA LEU A 318 0.20 58.30 4.89
C LEU A 318 1.43 57.57 4.32
N GLU A 319 2.26 58.27 3.53
CA GLU A 319 3.52 57.74 2.97
C GLU A 319 4.58 57.51 4.05
N THR A 320 4.64 58.39 5.05
CA THR A 320 5.63 58.32 6.14
C THR A 320 5.14 57.47 7.31
N SER A 321 3.84 57.11 7.33
CA SER A 321 3.26 56.30 8.40
C SER A 321 3.92 54.93 8.45
N ARG A 322 4.56 54.66 9.58
CA ARG A 322 5.22 53.39 9.89
C ARG A 322 4.24 52.22 9.85
N GLU A 323 2.95 52.47 10.05
CA GLU A 323 1.90 51.45 10.00
C GLU A 323 1.75 50.85 8.59
N SER A 324 1.85 51.69 7.54
CA SER A 324 1.76 51.24 6.14
C SER A 324 2.87 50.24 5.81
N GLN A 325 4.10 50.53 6.24
CA GLN A 325 5.26 49.65 6.07
C GLN A 325 5.12 48.35 6.89
N ILE A 326 4.63 48.42 8.12
CA ILE A 326 4.37 47.24 8.96
C ILE A 326 3.28 46.35 8.34
N ARG A 327 2.22 46.94 7.78
CA ARG A 327 1.17 46.17 7.08
C ARG A 327 1.69 45.51 5.81
N TYR A 328 2.53 46.20 5.05
CA TYR A 328 3.16 45.62 3.85
C TYR A 328 4.11 44.47 4.20
N PHE A 329 4.93 44.64 5.25
CA PHE A 329 5.79 43.59 5.76
C PHE A 329 5.00 42.38 6.26
N ARG A 330 3.93 42.61 7.04
CA ARG A 330 3.03 41.53 7.48
C ARG A 330 2.39 40.78 6.31
N LYS A 331 1.92 41.50 5.29
CA LYS A 331 1.36 40.89 4.07
C LYS A 331 2.40 40.00 3.38
N SER A 332 3.62 40.51 3.20
CA SER A 332 4.72 39.77 2.58
C SER A 332 5.10 38.53 3.41
N HIS A 333 5.23 38.68 4.72
CA HIS A 333 5.55 37.58 5.63
C HIS A 333 4.48 36.48 5.62
N VAL A 334 3.20 36.85 5.67
CA VAL A 334 2.08 35.91 5.58
C VAL A 334 2.07 35.21 4.21
N ALA A 335 2.34 35.94 3.13
CA ALA A 335 2.43 35.33 1.80
C ALA A 335 3.56 34.28 1.73
N THR A 336 4.74 34.59 2.27
CA THR A 336 5.86 33.63 2.33
C THR A 336 5.52 32.42 3.19
N GLU A 337 4.86 32.59 4.34
CA GLU A 337 4.43 31.48 5.18
C GLU A 337 3.39 30.59 4.49
N ILE A 338 2.46 31.18 3.72
CA ILE A 338 1.51 30.42 2.90
C ILE A 338 2.26 29.58 1.86
N TYR A 339 3.23 30.16 1.14
CA TYR A 339 4.01 29.41 0.16
C TYR A 339 4.82 28.27 0.80
N ARG A 340 5.50 28.54 1.92
CA ARG A 340 6.26 27.52 2.66
C ARG A 340 5.35 26.37 3.13
N THR A 341 4.22 26.71 3.73
CA THR A 341 3.26 25.72 4.24
C THR A 341 2.61 24.93 3.10
N ALA A 342 2.35 25.57 1.96
CA ALA A 342 1.84 24.90 0.77
C ALA A 342 2.85 23.90 0.21
N GLU A 343 4.14 24.25 0.12
CA GLU A 343 5.20 23.32 -0.29
C GLU A 343 5.29 22.11 0.65
N GLU A 344 5.26 22.33 1.98
CA GLU A 344 5.26 21.26 2.98
C GLU A 344 4.02 20.36 2.85
N TRP A 345 2.84 20.96 2.64
CA TRP A 345 1.60 20.22 2.43
C TRP A 345 1.64 19.39 1.15
N PHE A 346 2.13 19.94 0.03
CA PHE A 346 2.29 19.19 -1.22
C PHE A 346 3.27 18.03 -1.07
N ALA A 347 4.39 18.23 -0.37
CA ALA A 347 5.34 17.16 -0.08
C ALA A 347 4.67 16.03 0.72
N LEU A 348 3.93 16.38 1.79
CA LEU A 348 3.19 15.41 2.60
C LEU A 348 2.12 14.67 1.82
N GLN A 349 1.40 15.33 0.91
CA GLN A 349 0.40 14.68 0.06
C GLN A 349 1.03 13.67 -0.90
N ILE A 350 2.18 13.99 -1.51
CA ILE A 350 2.90 13.05 -2.37
C ILE A 350 3.44 11.87 -1.55
N GLU A 351 3.96 12.13 -0.35
CA GLU A 351 4.42 11.08 0.57
C GLU A 351 3.28 10.14 0.96
N GLU A 352 2.13 10.70 1.33
CA GLU A 352 0.92 9.94 1.67
C GLU A 352 0.48 9.07 0.49
N GLU A 353 0.38 9.63 -0.71
CA GLU A 353 -0.02 8.90 -1.92
C GLU A 353 0.99 7.78 -2.25
N ALA A 354 2.29 8.05 -2.11
CA ALA A 354 3.34 7.06 -2.34
C ALA A 354 3.27 5.90 -1.34
N VAL A 355 3.04 6.20 -0.05
CA VAL A 355 2.87 5.19 1.00
C VAL A 355 1.59 4.38 0.77
N GLN A 356 0.47 5.02 0.42
CA GLN A 356 -0.78 4.33 0.12
C GLN A 356 -0.63 3.39 -1.08
N LYS A 357 0.02 3.83 -2.17
CA LYS A 357 0.32 2.98 -3.33
C LYS A 357 1.23 1.80 -2.96
N MET A 358 2.25 2.04 -2.14
CA MET A 358 3.15 0.99 -1.67
C MET A 358 2.42 -0.03 -0.80
N ARG A 359 1.56 0.44 0.12
CA ARG A 359 0.70 -0.41 0.95
C ARG A 359 -0.21 -1.27 0.09
N ALA A 360 -0.94 -0.68 -0.85
CA ALA A 360 -1.85 -1.40 -1.74
C ALA A 360 -1.10 -2.46 -2.58
N LYS A 361 0.07 -2.11 -3.11
CA LYS A 361 0.91 -3.05 -3.87
C LYS A 361 1.41 -4.19 -2.98
N PHE A 362 1.86 -3.88 -1.77
CA PHE A 362 2.31 -4.89 -0.81
C PHE A 362 1.16 -5.83 -0.40
N GLU A 363 -0.03 -5.30 -0.12
CA GLU A 363 -1.23 -6.10 0.19
C GLU A 363 -1.63 -6.99 -0.98
N GLN A 364 -1.43 -6.53 -2.23
CA GLN A 364 -1.70 -7.31 -3.43
C GLN A 364 -0.67 -8.41 -3.71
N GLU A 365 0.61 -8.13 -3.49
CA GLU A 365 1.74 -9.00 -3.88
C GLU A 365 2.21 -9.92 -2.75
N ASN A 366 2.18 -9.47 -1.49
CA ASN A 366 2.69 -10.21 -0.32
C ASN A 366 1.58 -10.89 0.48
N ILE A 367 0.82 -11.74 -0.21
CA ILE A 367 -0.10 -12.67 0.44
C ILE A 367 0.74 -13.85 0.96
N SER A 368 0.56 -14.21 2.24
CA SER A 368 1.27 -15.36 2.79
C SER A 368 0.95 -16.63 1.98
N GLY A 369 1.92 -17.56 1.88
CA GLY A 369 1.71 -18.82 1.15
C GLY A 369 0.47 -19.59 1.63
N THR A 370 0.14 -19.48 2.93
CA THR A 370 -1.08 -20.02 3.53
C THR A 370 -2.35 -19.35 2.98
N LEU A 371 -2.41 -18.01 2.94
CA LEU A 371 -3.58 -17.29 2.43
C LEU A 371 -3.77 -17.50 0.93
N SER A 372 -2.68 -17.61 0.16
CA SER A 372 -2.74 -17.96 -1.27
C SER A 372 -3.34 -19.37 -1.47
N THR A 373 -2.88 -20.35 -0.68
CA THR A 373 -3.43 -21.71 -0.72
C THR A 373 -4.90 -21.74 -0.29
N ALA A 374 -5.26 -20.97 0.74
CA ALA A 374 -6.64 -20.83 1.20
C ALA A 374 -7.53 -20.18 0.12
N SER A 375 -7.00 -19.20 -0.62
CA SER A 375 -7.72 -18.54 -1.72
C SER A 375 -8.08 -19.53 -2.82
N ALA A 376 -7.17 -20.45 -3.17
CA ALA A 376 -7.44 -21.50 -4.15
C ALA A 376 -8.54 -22.48 -3.68
N TYR A 377 -8.55 -22.87 -2.40
CA TYR A 377 -9.63 -23.68 -1.84
C TYR A 377 -10.96 -22.94 -1.82
N LEU A 378 -10.97 -21.68 -1.36
CA LEU A 378 -12.19 -20.87 -1.32
C LEU A 378 -12.77 -20.66 -2.71
N HIS A 379 -11.92 -20.40 -3.72
CA HIS A 379 -12.35 -20.28 -5.10
C HIS A 379 -13.08 -21.52 -5.60
N ARG A 380 -12.59 -22.71 -5.26
CA ARG A 380 -13.26 -23.97 -5.63
C ARG A 380 -14.54 -24.21 -4.85
N ILE A 381 -14.48 -24.07 -3.52
CA ILE A 381 -15.63 -24.33 -2.62
C ILE A 381 -16.77 -23.36 -2.89
N SER A 382 -16.46 -22.12 -3.29
CA SER A 382 -17.47 -21.10 -3.60
C SER A 382 -17.93 -21.08 -5.07
N SER A 383 -17.55 -22.10 -5.87
CA SER A 383 -17.86 -22.20 -7.30
C SER A 383 -17.38 -20.98 -8.10
N GLY A 384 -16.23 -20.41 -7.75
CA GLY A 384 -15.60 -19.28 -8.42
C GLY A 384 -15.98 -17.90 -7.88
N ARG A 385 -16.98 -17.81 -6.99
CA ARG A 385 -17.51 -16.52 -6.51
C ARG A 385 -16.47 -15.68 -5.75
N TYR A 386 -15.60 -16.32 -4.97
CA TYR A 386 -14.59 -15.65 -4.14
C TYR A 386 -13.21 -16.19 -4.46
N HIS A 387 -12.29 -15.33 -4.90
CA HIS A 387 -11.04 -15.80 -5.51
C HIS A 387 -9.78 -15.42 -4.74
N LYS A 388 -9.86 -14.47 -3.80
CA LYS A 388 -8.69 -13.95 -3.10
C LYS A 388 -8.99 -13.64 -1.64
N ILE A 389 -8.15 -14.16 -0.75
CA ILE A 389 -8.16 -13.88 0.68
C ILE A 389 -6.88 -13.13 1.02
N TRP A 390 -7.00 -11.99 1.71
CA TRP A 390 -5.86 -11.17 2.12
C TRP A 390 -6.14 -10.48 3.46
N ALA A 391 -5.08 -9.99 4.09
CA ALA A 391 -5.15 -9.24 5.34
C ALA A 391 -4.57 -7.83 5.09
N PRO A 392 -5.29 -6.74 5.38
CA PRO A 392 -4.74 -5.41 5.28
C PRO A 392 -3.56 -5.23 6.24
N LEU A 393 -2.56 -4.47 5.81
CA LEU A 393 -1.35 -4.20 6.60
C LEU A 393 -1.70 -3.43 7.88
N GLY A 394 -1.28 -3.96 9.03
CA GLY A 394 -1.48 -3.33 10.34
C GLY A 394 -2.90 -3.47 10.92
N GLU A 395 -3.74 -4.29 10.29
CA GLU A 395 -5.10 -4.56 10.73
C GLU A 395 -5.27 -6.04 11.11
N ASP A 396 -6.10 -6.31 12.13
CA ASP A 396 -6.35 -7.67 12.64
C ASP A 396 -7.64 -8.28 12.05
N PHE A 397 -7.94 -8.04 10.78
CA PHE A 397 -9.09 -8.64 10.10
C PHE A 397 -8.75 -9.14 8.69
N LEU A 398 -9.57 -10.05 8.18
CA LEU A 398 -9.42 -10.63 6.85
C LEU A 398 -10.40 -9.99 5.86
N CYS A 399 -9.96 -9.92 4.62
CA CYS A 399 -10.73 -9.46 3.47
C CYS A 399 -10.80 -10.57 2.41
N VAL A 400 -11.90 -10.58 1.67
CA VAL A 400 -12.13 -11.50 0.54
C VAL A 400 -12.60 -10.71 -0.67
N ASP A 401 -11.98 -10.94 -1.82
CA ASP A 401 -12.42 -10.34 -3.09
C ASP A 401 -13.31 -11.32 -3.86
N ASP A 402 -14.44 -10.80 -4.37
CA ASP A 402 -15.36 -11.54 -5.24
C ASP A 402 -14.94 -11.52 -6.71
N GLU A 403 -15.67 -12.24 -7.56
CA GLU A 403 -15.46 -12.31 -9.02
C GLU A 403 -15.52 -10.94 -9.73
N TYR A 404 -16.17 -9.93 -9.12
CA TYR A 404 -16.26 -8.56 -9.63
C TYR A 404 -15.20 -7.63 -9.00
N SER A 405 -14.20 -8.18 -8.32
CA SER A 405 -13.16 -7.44 -7.60
C SER A 405 -13.69 -6.52 -6.49
N ARG A 406 -14.86 -6.84 -5.92
CA ARG A 406 -15.38 -6.17 -4.73
C ARG A 406 -14.81 -6.84 -3.49
N THR A 407 -14.27 -6.03 -2.59
CA THR A 407 -13.71 -6.49 -1.32
C THR A 407 -14.77 -6.50 -0.22
N PHE A 408 -14.88 -7.63 0.46
CA PHE A 408 -15.73 -7.82 1.63
C PHE A 408 -14.88 -8.17 2.85
N ARG A 409 -15.15 -7.52 3.98
CA ARG A 409 -14.65 -8.01 5.27
C ARG A 409 -15.38 -9.29 5.66
N VAL A 410 -14.73 -10.15 6.43
CA VAL A 410 -15.33 -11.43 6.87
C VAL A 410 -16.67 -11.24 7.58
N GLU A 411 -16.84 -10.15 8.32
CA GLU A 411 -18.09 -9.82 9.02
C GLU A 411 -19.26 -9.50 8.08
N GLN A 412 -18.97 -9.12 6.83
CA GLN A 412 -19.96 -8.80 5.80
C GLN A 412 -20.37 -10.03 4.99
N LEU A 413 -19.66 -11.16 5.13
CA LEU A 413 -19.98 -12.40 4.46
C LEU A 413 -21.19 -13.08 5.11
N SER A 414 -21.97 -13.80 4.30
CA SER A 414 -23.04 -14.65 4.82
C SER A 414 -22.47 -15.73 5.74
N GLY A 415 -23.29 -16.26 6.66
CA GLY A 415 -22.87 -17.32 7.59
C GLY A 415 -22.21 -18.52 6.89
N GLY A 416 -22.85 -19.05 5.83
CA GLY A 416 -22.32 -20.17 5.05
C GLY A 416 -21.04 -19.83 4.29
N THR A 417 -20.93 -18.64 3.70
CA THR A 417 -19.68 -18.19 3.05
C THR A 417 -18.54 -18.04 4.03
N ARG A 418 -18.82 -17.54 5.25
CA ARG A 418 -17.82 -17.42 6.31
C ARG A 418 -17.33 -18.79 6.76
N GLU A 419 -18.20 -19.79 6.84
CA GLU A 419 -17.81 -21.17 7.14
C GLU A 419 -16.93 -21.77 6.04
N GLN A 420 -17.25 -21.54 4.77
CA GLN A 420 -16.41 -21.92 3.62
C GLN A 420 -15.02 -21.28 3.68
N LEU A 421 -14.95 -19.99 3.99
CA LEU A 421 -13.69 -19.26 4.18
C LEU A 421 -12.84 -19.90 5.28
N PHE A 422 -13.42 -20.14 6.46
CA PHE A 422 -12.68 -20.74 7.57
C PHE A 422 -12.28 -22.20 7.29
N LEU A 423 -13.08 -22.95 6.54
CA LEU A 423 -12.72 -24.29 6.08
C LEU A 423 -11.50 -24.22 5.13
N ALA A 424 -11.53 -23.34 4.14
CA ALA A 424 -10.43 -23.13 3.21
C ALA A 424 -9.11 -22.72 3.92
N LEU A 425 -9.20 -21.86 4.93
CA LEU A 425 -8.06 -21.49 5.79
C LEU A 425 -7.52 -22.69 6.56
N ARG A 426 -8.38 -23.52 7.15
CA ARG A 426 -7.96 -24.74 7.87
C ARG A 426 -7.28 -25.74 6.93
N PHE A 427 -7.81 -25.93 5.72
CA PHE A 427 -7.17 -26.76 4.70
C PHE A 427 -5.78 -26.26 4.31
N ALA A 428 -5.63 -24.95 4.11
CA ALA A 428 -4.33 -24.36 3.84
C ALA A 428 -3.34 -24.57 5.00
N LEU A 429 -3.79 -24.42 6.25
CA LEU A 429 -2.97 -24.65 7.43
C LEU A 429 -2.55 -26.11 7.57
N VAL A 430 -3.46 -27.06 7.35
CA VAL A 430 -3.15 -28.50 7.36
C VAL A 430 -2.05 -28.81 6.35
N ARG A 431 -2.16 -28.28 5.11
CA ARG A 431 -1.15 -28.48 4.07
C ARG A 431 0.19 -27.82 4.41
N GLU A 432 0.17 -26.65 5.03
CA GLU A 432 1.38 -25.97 5.50
C GLU A 432 2.08 -26.74 6.64
N PHE A 433 1.32 -27.29 7.59
CA PHE A 433 1.88 -28.16 8.64
C PHE A 433 2.46 -29.45 8.07
N ALA A 434 1.77 -30.09 7.11
CA ALA A 434 2.25 -31.27 6.43
C ALA A 434 3.58 -31.01 5.71
N ARG A 435 3.73 -29.87 5.03
CA ARG A 435 5.00 -29.44 4.39
C ARG A 435 6.14 -29.27 5.39
N ARG A 436 5.85 -28.94 6.64
CA ARG A 436 6.82 -28.85 7.74
C ARG A 436 7.09 -30.20 8.42
N GLY A 437 6.53 -31.29 7.91
CA GLY A 437 6.67 -32.64 8.46
C GLY A 437 5.78 -32.92 9.67
N ILE A 438 4.76 -32.09 9.91
CA ILE A 438 3.76 -32.31 10.96
C ILE A 438 2.50 -32.90 10.32
N GLU A 439 2.33 -34.21 10.46
CA GLU A 439 1.15 -34.94 9.98
C GLU A 439 0.20 -35.19 11.16
N LEU A 440 -0.96 -34.53 11.15
CA LEU A 440 -1.96 -34.67 12.20
C LEU A 440 -3.27 -35.18 11.58
N PRO A 441 -3.98 -36.13 12.22
CA PRO A 441 -5.27 -36.54 11.74
C PRO A 441 -6.25 -35.37 11.81
N VAL A 442 -7.00 -35.16 10.73
CA VAL A 442 -8.04 -34.13 10.64
C VAL A 442 -9.37 -34.75 11.05
N VAL A 443 -9.97 -34.24 12.12
CA VAL A 443 -11.27 -34.69 12.62
C VAL A 443 -12.32 -33.64 12.34
N MET A 444 -13.41 -34.03 11.71
CA MET A 444 -14.49 -33.16 11.25
C MET A 444 -15.84 -33.71 11.71
N ASP A 445 -16.69 -32.86 12.26
CA ASP A 445 -18.01 -33.23 12.76
C ASP A 445 -19.06 -32.28 12.16
N ASP A 446 -19.93 -32.82 11.31
CA ASP A 446 -21.05 -32.12 10.65
C ASP A 446 -20.70 -30.73 10.06
N LEU A 447 -19.63 -30.65 9.26
CA LEU A 447 -19.12 -29.37 8.74
C LEU A 447 -19.94 -28.74 7.60
N PHE A 448 -20.80 -29.49 6.91
CA PHE A 448 -21.45 -29.03 5.66
C PHE A 448 -22.93 -28.66 5.82
N VAL A 449 -23.42 -28.50 7.05
CA VAL A 449 -24.86 -28.26 7.31
C VAL A 449 -25.39 -26.98 6.63
N ASN A 450 -24.56 -25.95 6.48
CA ASN A 450 -24.96 -24.66 5.89
C ASN A 450 -24.53 -24.51 4.42
N PHE A 451 -24.14 -25.59 3.76
CA PHE A 451 -23.66 -25.56 2.37
C PHE A 451 -24.80 -26.03 1.46
N ASP A 452 -24.92 -25.41 0.29
CA ASP A 452 -25.75 -25.94 -0.79
C ASP A 452 -25.07 -27.17 -1.44
N GLU A 453 -25.81 -27.91 -2.26
CA GLU A 453 -25.34 -29.18 -2.84
C GLU A 453 -24.06 -29.01 -3.68
N GLU A 454 -24.00 -27.97 -4.53
CA GLU A 454 -22.84 -27.69 -5.38
C GLU A 454 -21.58 -27.41 -4.54
N ARG A 455 -21.71 -26.53 -3.53
CA ARG A 455 -20.58 -26.18 -2.67
C ARG A 455 -20.17 -27.33 -1.75
N THR A 456 -21.11 -28.19 -1.37
CA THR A 456 -20.84 -29.40 -0.61
C THR A 456 -20.01 -30.39 -1.44
N ASP A 457 -20.38 -30.63 -2.70
CA ASP A 457 -19.60 -31.49 -3.61
C ASP A 457 -18.17 -30.94 -3.79
N ALA A 458 -18.03 -29.64 -4.04
CA ALA A 458 -16.73 -29.00 -4.19
C ALA A 458 -15.86 -29.07 -2.90
N ALA A 459 -16.48 -28.92 -1.73
CA ALA A 459 -15.79 -29.05 -0.44
C ALA A 459 -15.35 -30.49 -0.16
N VAL A 460 -16.17 -31.48 -0.51
CA VAL A 460 -15.83 -32.91 -0.44
C VAL A 460 -14.65 -33.22 -1.36
N ASP A 461 -14.64 -32.71 -2.59
CA ASP A 461 -13.51 -32.89 -3.50
C ASP A 461 -12.20 -32.32 -2.94
N CYS A 462 -12.25 -31.14 -2.31
CA CYS A 462 -11.08 -30.57 -1.63
C CYS A 462 -10.62 -31.44 -0.45
N LEU A 463 -11.56 -32.05 0.28
CA LEU A 463 -11.24 -32.94 1.39
C LEU A 463 -10.57 -34.24 0.93
N ILE A 464 -11.07 -34.82 -0.17
CA ILE A 464 -10.51 -36.03 -0.78
C ILE A 464 -9.09 -35.74 -1.30
N GLU A 465 -8.84 -34.57 -1.89
CA GLU A 465 -7.51 -34.15 -2.29
C GLU A 465 -6.53 -34.15 -1.11
N ILE A 466 -6.91 -33.55 0.02
CA ILE A 466 -6.07 -33.52 1.22
C ILE A 466 -5.81 -34.93 1.75
N ALA A 467 -6.80 -35.82 1.70
CA ALA A 467 -6.63 -37.21 2.09
C ALA A 467 -5.65 -37.95 1.16
N ASN A 468 -5.74 -37.71 -0.15
CA ASN A 468 -4.84 -38.28 -1.16
C ASN A 468 -3.41 -37.75 -1.04
N GLU A 469 -3.21 -36.56 -0.49
CA GLU A 469 -1.90 -36.01 -0.13
C GLU A 469 -1.26 -36.68 1.10
N GLY A 470 -1.92 -37.68 1.69
CA GLY A 470 -1.40 -38.50 2.79
C GLY A 470 -1.92 -38.11 4.17
N GLN A 471 -2.81 -37.11 4.28
CA GLN A 471 -3.42 -36.76 5.56
C GLN A 471 -4.53 -37.73 5.93
N GLN A 472 -4.55 -38.21 7.17
CA GLN A 472 -5.68 -39.00 7.66
C GLN A 472 -6.87 -38.07 7.96
N VAL A 473 -8.01 -38.33 7.33
CA VAL A 473 -9.25 -37.57 7.55
C VAL A 473 -10.31 -38.47 8.17
N LEU A 474 -10.87 -38.04 9.30
CA LEU A 474 -11.99 -38.66 9.98
C LEU A 474 -13.19 -37.70 9.93
N PHE A 475 -14.16 -38.01 9.08
CA PHE A 475 -15.37 -37.21 8.90
C PHE A 475 -16.58 -37.91 9.54
N PHE A 476 -17.20 -37.23 10.49
CA PHE A 476 -18.40 -37.67 11.19
C PHE A 476 -19.59 -36.85 10.70
N THR A 477 -20.70 -37.53 10.42
CA THR A 477 -21.94 -36.86 10.08
C THR A 477 -23.16 -37.70 10.42
N CYS A 478 -24.25 -37.02 10.79
CA CYS A 478 -25.57 -37.62 10.91
C CYS A 478 -26.39 -37.54 9.59
N HIS A 479 -25.88 -36.85 8.57
CA HIS A 479 -26.58 -36.55 7.33
C HIS A 479 -26.39 -37.66 6.28
N GLN A 480 -27.48 -38.36 5.94
CA GLN A 480 -27.45 -39.51 5.02
C GLN A 480 -26.99 -39.14 3.60
N HIS A 481 -27.38 -37.97 3.10
CA HIS A 481 -27.00 -37.51 1.76
C HIS A 481 -25.48 -37.33 1.61
N LEU A 482 -24.77 -36.94 2.68
CA LEU A 482 -23.30 -36.85 2.66
C LEU A 482 -22.65 -38.25 2.55
N ALA A 483 -23.20 -39.25 3.25
CA ALA A 483 -22.71 -40.62 3.14
C ALA A 483 -22.89 -41.17 1.71
N GLU A 484 -23.97 -40.83 1.04
CA GLU A 484 -24.20 -41.16 -0.38
C GLU A 484 -23.24 -40.41 -1.31
N LEU A 485 -22.98 -39.13 -1.04
CA LEU A 485 -22.03 -38.33 -1.80
C LEU A 485 -20.62 -38.94 -1.75
N PHE A 486 -20.13 -39.30 -0.55
CA PHE A 486 -18.85 -40.00 -0.41
C PHE A 486 -18.84 -41.36 -1.13
N ARG A 487 -19.93 -42.13 -1.08
CA ARG A 487 -20.04 -43.39 -1.84
C ARG A 487 -19.97 -43.17 -3.34
N ARG A 488 -20.62 -42.13 -3.88
CA ARG A 488 -20.52 -41.75 -5.31
C ARG A 488 -19.08 -41.42 -5.70
N LYS A 489 -18.30 -40.83 -4.79
CA LYS A 489 -16.86 -40.58 -4.92
C LYS A 489 -15.99 -41.80 -4.54
N GLN A 490 -16.57 -43.01 -4.49
CA GLN A 490 -15.92 -44.29 -4.22
C GLN A 490 -15.30 -44.45 -2.81
N ILE A 491 -15.82 -43.70 -1.82
CA ILE A 491 -15.42 -43.79 -0.41
C ILE A 491 -16.58 -44.41 0.37
N GLU A 492 -16.40 -45.67 0.80
CA GLU A 492 -17.46 -46.36 1.55
C GLU A 492 -17.57 -45.81 2.99
N PRO A 493 -18.77 -45.35 3.42
CA PRO A 493 -18.98 -44.85 4.76
C PRO A 493 -18.98 -45.97 5.80
N LEU A 494 -18.35 -45.70 6.95
CA LEU A 494 -18.40 -46.61 8.10
C LEU A 494 -19.64 -46.32 8.95
N TRP A 495 -20.58 -47.26 8.97
CA TRP A 495 -21.79 -47.15 9.79
C TRP A 495 -21.53 -47.56 11.24
N LEU A 496 -21.87 -46.68 12.18
CA LEU A 496 -21.85 -47.02 13.61
C LEU A 496 -22.92 -48.08 13.94
N PRO A 497 -22.67 -48.95 14.94
CA PRO A 497 -23.62 -50.00 15.32
C PRO A 497 -25.05 -49.45 15.56
N GLY A 498 -26.05 -50.12 14.98
CA GLY A 498 -27.47 -49.72 15.07
C GLY A 498 -27.93 -48.69 14.04
N HIS A 499 -27.04 -47.99 13.34
CA HIS A 499 -27.41 -46.90 12.42
C HIS A 499 -27.51 -47.33 10.95
N LYS A 500 -26.91 -48.47 10.58
CA LYS A 500 -27.05 -49.06 9.23
C LYS A 500 -28.49 -49.48 8.91
N VAL A 501 -29.21 -50.03 9.90
CA VAL A 501 -30.60 -50.46 9.75
C VAL A 501 -31.54 -49.27 9.53
N ALA A 502 -31.28 -48.12 10.17
CA ALA A 502 -32.07 -46.90 9.99
C ALA A 502 -31.83 -46.25 8.62
N TYR A 503 -30.62 -46.38 8.06
CA TYR A 503 -30.30 -45.91 6.71
C TYR A 503 -30.95 -46.79 5.63
N ASP A 504 -30.80 -48.11 5.73
CA ASP A 504 -31.35 -49.05 4.73
C ASP A 504 -32.89 -49.00 4.65
N VAL A 505 -33.57 -48.53 5.70
CA VAL A 505 -35.04 -48.35 5.76
C VAL A 505 -35.52 -47.05 5.09
N HIS A 506 -34.67 -46.01 5.00
CA HIS A 506 -35.01 -44.69 4.45
C HIS A 506 -34.37 -44.41 3.09
N ARG A 507 -33.65 -45.38 2.52
CA ARG A 507 -33.11 -45.29 1.17
C ARG A 507 -34.25 -44.98 0.19
N PRO A 508 -34.20 -43.88 -0.58
CA PRO A 508 -35.10 -43.71 -1.70
C PRO A 508 -34.86 -44.89 -2.65
N GLU A 509 -35.90 -45.69 -2.89
CA GLU A 509 -35.91 -46.63 -4.00
C GLU A 509 -35.89 -45.81 -5.27
N ASP A 510 -34.76 -45.67 -5.94
CA ASP A 510 -34.79 -45.21 -7.32
C ASP A 510 -33.75 -45.93 -8.19
N GLU A 511 -34.23 -46.27 -9.39
CA GLU A 511 -33.48 -46.64 -10.60
C GLU A 511 -32.84 -48.04 -10.66
N THR A 512 -33.67 -49.08 -10.60
CA THR A 512 -33.37 -50.39 -11.23
C THR A 512 -34.41 -50.82 -12.27
N SER A 513 -35.08 -49.86 -12.92
CA SER A 513 -36.03 -50.16 -14.00
C SER A 513 -35.97 -49.19 -15.19
N ALA A 514 -34.77 -48.87 -15.68
CA ALA A 514 -34.61 -48.24 -17.01
C ALA A 514 -33.22 -48.49 -17.62
N PHE A 515 -32.74 -49.72 -17.64
CA PHE A 515 -31.66 -50.13 -18.55
C PHE A 515 -31.84 -51.60 -18.95
N ILE A 516 -32.74 -51.82 -19.90
CA ILE A 516 -32.70 -52.98 -20.78
C ILE A 516 -32.65 -52.45 -22.21
N GLY A 517 -31.53 -52.71 -22.88
CA GLY A 517 -31.39 -52.64 -24.34
C GLY A 517 -30.60 -51.44 -24.84
N ASP A 518 -29.27 -51.58 -24.95
CA ASP A 518 -28.69 -51.73 -26.28
C ASP A 518 -27.27 -52.32 -26.21
N ASP A 519 -27.14 -53.54 -26.73
CA ASP A 519 -25.88 -54.22 -27.01
C ASP A 519 -25.21 -53.57 -28.22
N ASN A 520 -24.28 -52.64 -28.02
CA ASN A 520 -23.10 -52.44 -28.88
C ASN A 520 -22.31 -51.19 -28.48
N LEU A 521 -21.22 -51.36 -27.72
CA LEU A 521 -20.12 -50.39 -27.76
C LEU A 521 -18.75 -51.07 -27.56
N GLN A 522 -18.61 -52.28 -28.10
CA GLN A 522 -17.31 -52.97 -28.28
C GLN A 522 -16.74 -52.76 -29.70
N ALA A 523 -17.05 -51.63 -30.32
CA ALA A 523 -16.43 -51.17 -31.55
C ALA A 523 -16.27 -49.65 -31.45
N ARG A 524 -15.01 -49.17 -31.60
CA ARG A 524 -14.53 -47.76 -31.68
C ARG A 524 -13.49 -47.35 -30.63
N ILE A 525 -12.69 -48.31 -30.14
CA ILE A 525 -11.29 -48.04 -29.79
C ILE A 525 -10.46 -48.68 -30.90
N ASP A 526 -10.18 -47.89 -31.93
CA ASP A 526 -8.99 -47.96 -32.79
C ASP A 526 -9.08 -46.82 -33.82
N HIS A 527 -7.97 -46.10 -33.99
CA HIS A 527 -7.79 -44.78 -34.63
C HIS A 527 -8.20 -43.61 -33.71
N VAL A 528 -7.30 -42.76 -33.23
CA VAL A 528 -6.34 -41.95 -34.01
C VAL A 528 -5.12 -41.61 -33.14
N THR A 529 -3.93 -42.01 -33.59
CA THR A 529 -2.66 -41.32 -33.31
C THR A 529 -2.29 -40.44 -34.52
N ASP A 530 -1.50 -39.40 -34.25
CA ASP A 530 -0.85 -38.43 -35.15
C ASP A 530 -1.70 -37.28 -35.74
N ALA A 531 -1.50 -36.07 -35.21
CA ALA A 531 -0.65 -35.04 -35.84
C ALA A 531 -0.89 -33.65 -35.20
N ALA A 532 0.20 -32.95 -34.87
CA ALA A 532 0.28 -31.48 -34.83
C ALA A 532 1.07 -31.02 -36.08
N PRO A 533 1.25 -29.72 -36.41
CA PRO A 533 0.74 -28.48 -35.78
C PRO A 533 0.21 -27.40 -36.77
N ASP A 534 -0.23 -26.27 -36.19
CA ASP A 534 -0.04 -24.89 -36.65
C ASP A 534 -1.21 -24.09 -37.32
N GLN A 535 -1.17 -22.77 -37.06
CA GLN A 535 -1.84 -21.62 -37.69
C GLN A 535 -3.04 -20.92 -36.99
N THR A 536 -2.69 -19.84 -36.27
CA THR A 536 -3.15 -18.43 -36.42
C THR A 536 -4.61 -18.09 -36.75
N GLY A 537 -5.22 -17.26 -35.88
CA GLY A 537 -6.03 -16.10 -36.29
C GLY A 537 -7.50 -16.08 -35.86
N PRO A 538 -8.11 -14.89 -35.66
CA PRO A 538 -9.02 -14.64 -34.54
C PRO A 538 -10.50 -14.53 -34.94
N LEU A 539 -11.42 -14.84 -34.01
CA LEU A 539 -12.85 -14.59 -34.19
C LEU A 539 -13.42 -13.70 -33.07
N SER A 540 -13.58 -12.43 -33.44
CA SER A 540 -14.87 -11.74 -33.53
C SER A 540 -15.74 -11.61 -32.28
N ARG A 541 -15.74 -10.37 -31.76
CA ARG A 541 -16.87 -9.70 -31.09
C ARG A 541 -18.21 -10.11 -31.70
N ARG A 542 -19.15 -10.55 -30.87
CA ARG A 542 -20.58 -10.44 -31.15
C ARG A 542 -21.27 -9.68 -30.02
N PHE A 543 -21.72 -8.49 -30.40
CA PHE A 543 -22.79 -7.75 -29.77
C PHE A 543 -24.06 -8.62 -29.74
N PHE A 544 -24.76 -8.62 -28.60
CA PHE A 544 -26.20 -8.85 -28.56
C PHE A 544 -26.84 -7.66 -27.85
N THR A 545 -27.74 -7.03 -28.60
CA THR A 545 -28.66 -5.97 -28.21
C THR A 545 -30.01 -6.56 -27.84
N ALA A 546 -30.80 -5.71 -27.17
CA ALA A 546 -32.25 -5.77 -26.94
C ALA A 546 -32.69 -6.66 -25.77
N ASP A 547 -33.68 -6.31 -24.95
CA ASP A 547 -34.48 -5.11 -24.67
C ASP A 547 -35.35 -5.53 -23.48
N ALA A 548 -35.64 -4.65 -22.52
CA ALA A 548 -36.88 -4.67 -21.74
C ALA A 548 -36.93 -3.45 -20.82
N ASP A 549 -37.70 -2.46 -21.26
CA ASP A 549 -38.41 -1.50 -20.41
C ASP A 549 -39.33 -2.27 -19.45
N GLU A 550 -39.43 -1.82 -18.19
CA GLU A 550 -40.68 -1.32 -17.60
C GLU A 550 -40.50 -0.88 -16.13
N LEU A 551 -40.97 0.34 -15.88
CA LEU A 551 -41.62 0.88 -14.67
C LEU A 551 -40.89 0.79 -13.32
N PHE A 552 -40.51 1.96 -12.78
CA PHE A 552 -41.11 2.52 -11.55
C PHE A 552 -40.83 4.04 -11.49
N ASP A 553 -41.89 4.84 -11.59
CA ASP A 553 -41.96 6.22 -11.11
C ASP A 553 -42.12 6.23 -9.59
N ASP A 554 -41.39 7.10 -8.90
CA ASP A 554 -41.93 8.10 -7.96
C ASP A 554 -40.78 8.82 -7.20
N ASP A 555 -40.58 10.07 -7.60
CA ASP A 555 -40.44 11.32 -6.84
C ASP A 555 -39.55 11.48 -5.57
N ASP A 556 -38.84 12.62 -5.64
CA ASP A 556 -38.49 13.61 -4.60
C ASP A 556 -37.41 13.33 -3.54
N ALA A 557 -36.25 14.01 -3.68
CA ALA A 557 -36.00 15.30 -2.98
C ALA A 557 -34.52 15.78 -3.05
N ALA A 558 -34.36 17.05 -3.50
CA ALA A 558 -33.39 18.11 -3.14
C ALA A 558 -31.90 17.76 -2.87
N GLY A 559 -30.93 18.30 -3.64
CA GLY A 559 -30.33 19.65 -3.49
C GLY A 559 -29.05 19.53 -2.64
N ASP A 560 -27.84 19.99 -2.99
CA ASP A 560 -27.35 21.14 -3.73
C ASP A 560 -25.97 20.81 -4.34
N SER A 561 -25.71 21.24 -5.57
CA SER A 561 -24.37 21.29 -6.17
C SER A 561 -24.06 22.72 -6.61
N VAL A 562 -23.14 23.38 -5.92
CA VAL A 562 -22.65 24.72 -6.29
C VAL A 562 -21.49 24.57 -7.26
N ALA A 563 -21.72 24.96 -8.52
CA ALA A 563 -20.71 25.15 -9.54
C ALA A 563 -20.06 26.54 -9.41
N PHE A 564 -18.73 26.61 -9.44
CA PHE A 564 -17.97 27.84 -9.65
C PHE A 564 -17.40 27.83 -11.07
N ALA A 565 -17.78 28.83 -11.88
CA ALA A 565 -17.16 29.14 -13.16
C ALA A 565 -16.18 30.34 -13.02
N PRO A 566 -15.17 30.46 -13.90
CA PRO A 566 -14.04 31.38 -13.72
C PRO A 566 -14.27 32.75 -14.38
N GLY A 567 -13.82 33.81 -13.70
CA GLY A 567 -13.86 35.19 -14.19
C GLY A 567 -12.54 35.64 -14.82
N GLU A 568 -12.63 35.94 -16.11
CA GLU A 568 -11.92 36.94 -16.94
C GLU A 568 -10.66 37.64 -16.40
N THR A 569 -9.59 37.53 -17.18
CA THR A 569 -8.37 38.35 -17.08
C THR A 569 -8.44 39.52 -18.05
N GLY A 570 -8.38 40.74 -17.51
CA GLY A 570 -8.30 41.99 -18.27
C GLY A 570 -6.98 42.69 -18.04
N ASN A 571 -6.29 42.98 -19.15
CA ASN A 571 -5.12 43.84 -19.33
C ASN A 571 -5.09 45.10 -18.44
N ASN A 572 -3.89 45.47 -17.94
CA ASN A 572 -3.19 46.66 -18.44
C ASN A 572 -1.77 46.78 -17.88
N ALA A 573 -0.83 46.92 -18.82
CA ALA A 573 0.51 47.44 -18.63
C ALA A 573 0.47 48.97 -18.63
N ASP A 574 1.18 49.60 -17.70
CA ASP A 574 2.11 50.71 -17.96
C ASP A 574 2.56 51.37 -16.64
N ARG A 575 3.88 51.60 -16.54
CA ARG A 575 4.59 52.74 -15.90
C ARG A 575 5.79 52.34 -15.03
N ASP A 576 6.95 52.58 -15.64
CA ASP A 576 8.13 53.19 -15.02
C ASP A 576 7.75 54.41 -14.13
N PRO A 577 8.51 54.75 -13.07
CA PRO A 577 9.80 55.39 -13.29
C PRO A 577 10.91 55.03 -12.28
N GLY A 578 12.15 55.22 -12.73
CA GLY A 578 13.34 55.14 -11.90
C GLY A 578 13.60 56.37 -11.00
N ASN A 579 14.54 56.14 -10.08
CA ASN A 579 15.72 56.96 -9.76
C ASN A 579 15.89 57.24 -8.25
N GLY A 580 17.10 57.01 -7.74
CA GLY A 580 17.53 57.46 -6.41
C GLY A 580 18.44 56.50 -5.64
N SER A 581 19.76 56.58 -5.89
CA SER A 581 20.81 56.07 -4.99
C SER A 581 20.77 56.76 -3.61
N PRO A 582 21.43 56.19 -2.57
CA PRO A 582 22.80 56.66 -2.33
C PRO A 582 23.82 55.59 -1.89
N VAL A 583 25.03 55.86 -2.36
CA VAL A 583 26.38 55.53 -1.87
C VAL A 583 26.48 55.13 -0.39
N SER A 584 27.15 54.00 -0.13
CA SER A 584 27.94 53.77 1.09
C SER A 584 29.03 52.73 0.83
N SER A 585 30.27 53.20 0.98
CA SER A 585 31.54 52.53 0.74
C SER A 585 32.04 51.80 1.99
N VAL A 586 32.38 50.51 1.92
CA VAL A 586 33.35 49.87 2.83
C VAL A 586 34.13 48.76 2.10
N LEU A 587 35.41 49.03 1.83
CA LEU A 587 36.44 48.03 1.50
C LEU A 587 36.85 47.26 2.77
N PRO A 588 37.34 46.02 2.64
CA PRO A 588 38.61 45.72 3.30
C PRO A 588 39.63 45.02 2.39
N ARG A 589 40.79 45.68 2.34
CA ARG A 589 42.18 45.19 2.27
C ARG A 589 42.40 43.69 2.05
N ARG A 590 43.02 43.38 0.91
CA ARG A 590 43.94 42.25 0.73
C ARG A 590 45.11 42.36 1.73
N LYS A 591 45.42 41.25 2.41
CA LYS A 591 46.76 40.95 2.93
C LYS A 591 47.38 39.85 2.09
N SER A 592 48.63 40.09 1.75
CA SER A 592 49.61 39.20 1.16
C SER A 592 49.94 38.00 2.05
N SER A 593 49.96 36.82 1.45
CA SER A 593 50.98 35.77 1.63
C SER A 593 50.75 34.68 0.61
#